data_AF-A0A7S1GTH4-F1
#
_entry.id   AF-A0A7S1GTH4-F1
#
_cell.length_a   1.000
_cell.length_b   1.000
_cell.length_c   1.000
_cell.angle_alpha   90.00
_cell.angle_beta   90.00
_cell.angle_gamma   90.00
#
_symmetry.space_group_name_H-M   'P 1'
#
loop_
_entity.id
_entity.type
_entity.pdbx_description
1 polymer ?
#
loop_
_entity_poly.entity_id
_entity_poly.type
_entity_poly.pdbx_seq_one_letter_code
_entity_poly.pdbx_strand_id
1 'polypeptide(L)'
;ALGNNARSVASTHMNDVSSRAHTIFSIKFSQTIAEEIGDGKIRETKKVSKINLVDLAGSERQSNKQLSASEQARFKEGIAINKSLSALSNCIFALYKQSQETGKEGKKTH
;
A
#
# COMPACT_ATOMS: atom_id res chain seq x y z
N ALA A 1 -32.74 8.52 -8.26
CA ALA A 1 -31.78 7.45 -8.61
C ALA A 1 -31.03 7.79 -9.91
N LEU A 2 -30.04 8.70 -9.83
CA LEU A 2 -29.31 9.20 -11.03
C LEU A 2 -27.78 9.21 -10.88
N GLY A 3 -27.22 8.93 -9.70
CA GLY A 3 -25.78 8.96 -9.46
C GLY A 3 -25.00 7.73 -9.95
N ASN A 4 -25.65 6.59 -10.16
CA ASN A 4 -24.98 5.35 -10.59
C ASN A 4 -24.73 5.26 -12.11
N ASN A 5 -25.32 6.15 -12.90
CA ASN A 5 -25.19 6.13 -14.37
C ASN A 5 -24.02 6.96 -14.91
N ALA A 6 -23.36 7.76 -14.06
CA ALA A 6 -22.16 8.51 -14.45
C ALA A 6 -20.85 7.73 -14.22
N ARG A 7 -20.93 6.45 -13.84
CA ARG A 7 -19.77 5.55 -13.83
C ARG A 7 -19.47 5.16 -15.27
N SER A 8 -18.93 6.11 -16.05
CA SER A 8 -18.37 5.78 -17.36
C SER A 8 -17.28 4.75 -17.12
N VAL A 9 -17.56 3.52 -17.57
CA VAL A 9 -16.57 2.46 -17.72
C VAL A 9 -15.65 2.91 -18.85
N ALA A 10 -14.78 3.88 -18.56
CA ALA A 10 -13.53 4.03 -19.27
C ALA A 10 -12.62 2.92 -18.72
N SER A 11 -12.94 1.67 -19.08
CA SER A 11 -11.96 0.60 -19.10
C SER A 11 -10.95 0.98 -20.18
N THR A 12 -10.09 1.93 -19.85
CA THR A 12 -8.84 2.11 -20.57
C THR A 12 -8.11 0.78 -20.51
N HIS A 13 -7.40 0.43 -21.56
CA HIS A 13 -6.54 -0.76 -21.66
C HIS A 13 -5.52 -0.88 -20.50
N MET A 14 -5.43 0.16 -19.67
CA MET A 14 -4.70 0.27 -18.43
C MET A 14 -5.33 -0.52 -17.27
N ASN A 15 -6.65 -0.73 -17.22
CA ASN A 15 -7.31 -1.43 -16.10
C ASN A 15 -6.95 -2.92 -16.00
N ASP A 16 -6.66 -3.58 -17.11
CA ASP A 16 -6.26 -5.00 -17.10
C ASP A 16 -4.77 -5.19 -16.74
N VAL A 17 -3.98 -4.13 -16.87
CA VAL A 17 -2.55 -4.10 -16.51
C VAL A 17 -2.37 -3.56 -15.08
N SER A 18 -3.13 -2.54 -14.68
CA SER A 18 -3.09 -1.94 -13.34
C SER A 18 -3.72 -2.84 -12.28
N SER A 19 -4.70 -3.67 -12.65
CA SER A 19 -5.24 -4.70 -11.74
C SER A 19 -4.18 -5.74 -11.32
N ARG A 20 -3.06 -5.83 -12.05
CA ARG A 20 -2.05 -6.88 -11.89
C ARG A 20 -0.68 -6.40 -11.40
N ALA A 21 -0.50 -5.08 -11.24
CA ALA A 21 0.76 -4.52 -10.77
C ALA A 21 0.56 -3.80 -9.43
N HIS A 22 1.51 -4.00 -8.49
CA HIS A 22 1.62 -3.13 -7.33
C HIS A 22 2.49 -1.93 -7.67
N THR A 23 2.02 -0.72 -7.41
CA THR A 23 2.77 0.51 -7.72
C THR A 23 3.07 1.27 -6.44
N ILE A 24 4.30 1.75 -6.30
CA ILE A 24 4.72 2.61 -5.19
C ILE A 24 5.21 3.93 -5.78
N PHE A 25 4.51 5.01 -5.47
CA PHE A 25 4.95 6.36 -5.77
C PHE A 25 5.44 7.04 -4.49
N SER A 26 6.74 7.24 -4.38
CA SER A 26 7.37 7.81 -3.19
C SER A 26 7.70 9.29 -3.39
N ILE A 27 7.16 10.14 -2.52
CA ILE A 27 7.49 11.56 -2.42
C ILE A 27 8.41 11.76 -1.22
N LYS A 28 9.59 12.34 -1.43
CA LYS A 28 10.44 12.84 -0.36
C LYS A 28 10.31 14.35 -0.30
N PHE A 29 9.71 14.85 0.77
CA PHE A 29 9.54 16.28 0.99
C PHE A 29 10.53 16.75 2.04
N SER A 30 11.21 17.87 1.77
CA SER A 30 12.16 18.49 2.69
C SER A 30 11.86 19.98 2.77
N GLN A 31 11.53 20.44 3.96
CA GLN A 31 11.28 21.83 4.27
C GLN A 31 12.41 22.33 5.18
N THR A 32 13.09 23.39 4.76
CA THR A 32 14.00 24.13 5.61
C THR A 32 13.32 25.42 6.02
N ILE A 33 13.27 25.68 7.32
CA ILE A 33 12.70 26.89 7.91
C ILE A 33 13.85 27.64 8.56
N ALA A 34 14.11 28.86 8.10
CA ALA A 34 15.10 29.76 8.70
C ALA A 34 14.35 30.83 9.50
N GLU A 35 14.65 30.94 10.79
CA GLU A 35 14.03 31.90 11.70
C GLU A 35 15.12 32.76 12.35
N GLU A 36 14.98 34.08 12.35
CA GLU A 36 15.84 34.96 13.13
C GLU A 36 15.47 34.83 14.62
N ILE A 37 16.46 34.51 15.46
CA ILE A 37 16.28 34.29 16.90
C ILE A 37 16.87 35.44 17.75
N GLY A 38 17.19 36.57 17.11
CA GLY A 38 17.78 37.76 17.72
C GLY A 38 19.26 37.96 17.38
N ASP A 39 19.74 39.20 17.50
CA ASP A 39 21.13 39.63 17.24
C ASP A 39 21.69 39.19 15.87
N GLY A 40 20.84 39.17 14.82
CA GLY A 40 21.25 38.71 13.48
C GLY A 40 21.56 37.21 13.38
N LYS A 41 21.24 36.42 14.41
CA LYS A 41 21.42 34.96 14.39
C LYS A 41 20.22 34.29 13.76
N ILE A 42 20.48 33.41 12.80
CA ILE A 42 19.47 32.58 12.14
C ILE A 42 19.53 31.16 12.70
N ARG A 43 18.36 30.64 13.09
CA ARG A 43 18.14 29.23 13.40
C ARG A 43 17.50 28.54 12.20
N GLU A 44 18.17 27.51 11.69
CA GLU A 44 17.57 26.63 10.69
C GLU A 44 16.96 25.38 11.32
N THR A 45 15.72 25.08 10.95
CA THR A 45 15.06 23.81 11.27
C THR A 45 14.73 23.09 9.97
N LYS A 46 15.14 21.82 9.86
CA LYS A 46 14.82 20.99 8.70
C LYS A 46 13.78 19.93 9.06
N LYS A 47 12.67 19.92 8.35
CA LYS A 47 11.66 18.86 8.40
C LYS A 47 11.76 18.02 7.15
N VAL A 48 11.91 16.71 7.30
CA VAL A 48 11.96 15.77 6.18
C VAL A 48 10.85 14.75 6.36
N SER A 49 10.02 14.55 5.34
CA SER A 49 9.01 13.51 5.30
C SER A 49 9.18 12.64 4.06
N LYS A 50 8.82 11.36 4.21
CA LYS A 50 8.72 10.40 3.10
C LYS A 50 7.29 9.90 3.06
N ILE A 51 6.59 10.21 1.98
CA ILE A 51 5.20 9.82 1.74
C ILE A 51 5.24 8.74 0.66
N ASN A 52 4.67 7.57 0.93
CA ASN A 52 4.53 6.51 -0.07
C ASN A 52 3.05 6.36 -0.42
N LEU A 53 2.71 6.65 -1.66
CA LEU A 53 1.39 6.37 -2.22
C LEU A 53 1.48 4.98 -2.86
N VAL A 54 0.76 4.02 -2.28
CA VAL A 54 0.82 2.62 -2.70
C VAL A 54 -0.53 2.24 -3.33
N ASP A 55 -0.47 1.73 -4.55
CA ASP A 55 -1.60 1.10 -5.24
C ASP A 55 -1.36 -0.42 -5.27
N LEU A 56 -2.35 -1.19 -4.82
CA LEU A 56 -2.25 -2.64 -4.73
C LEU A 56 -3.09 -3.30 -5.82
N ALA A 57 -2.49 -4.26 -6.51
CA ALA A 57 -3.18 -5.17 -7.43
C ALA A 57 -4.35 -5.90 -6.77
N GLY A 58 -5.26 -6.40 -7.61
CA GLY A 58 -6.44 -7.14 -7.19
C GLY A 58 -6.12 -8.47 -6.51
N SER A 59 -7.03 -8.93 -5.64
CA SER A 59 -6.91 -10.19 -4.91
C SER A 59 -7.81 -11.30 -5.48
N GLU A 60 -8.16 -11.21 -6.77
CA GLU A 60 -9.09 -12.15 -7.38
C GLU A 60 -8.53 -13.57 -7.42
N ARG A 61 -9.42 -14.54 -7.22
CA ARG A 61 -9.08 -15.96 -7.23
C ARG A 61 -9.21 -16.49 -8.65
N GLN A 62 -8.13 -17.06 -9.18
CA GLN A 62 -8.16 -17.73 -10.47
C GLN A 62 -8.50 -19.21 -10.31
N SER A 63 -9.34 -19.74 -11.21
CA SER A 63 -9.74 -21.16 -11.20
C SER A 63 -8.82 -22.01 -12.09
N ASN A 64 -8.43 -23.17 -11.60
CA ASN A 64 -7.46 -24.07 -12.23
C ASN A 64 -8.18 -25.02 -13.21
N LYS A 65 -8.64 -24.51 -14.37
CA LYS A 65 -9.15 -25.35 -15.47
C LYS A 65 -8.10 -25.47 -16.57
N GLN A 66 -8.25 -26.41 -17.50
CA GLN A 66 -7.34 -26.64 -18.63
C GLN A 66 -6.95 -25.30 -19.33
N LEU A 67 -5.80 -24.73 -18.98
CA LEU A 67 -5.35 -23.42 -19.47
C LEU A 67 -4.43 -23.60 -20.69
N SER A 68 -4.63 -22.78 -21.71
CA SER A 68 -3.66 -22.59 -22.80
C SER A 68 -2.32 -22.04 -22.28
N ALA A 69 -1.26 -22.08 -23.10
CA ALA A 69 0.07 -21.63 -22.68
C ALA A 69 0.10 -20.14 -22.24
N SER A 70 -0.65 -19.27 -22.92
CA SER A 70 -0.76 -17.85 -22.54
C SER A 70 -1.53 -17.68 -21.22
N GLU A 71 -2.60 -18.44 -21.01
CA GLU A 71 -3.37 -18.43 -19.77
C GLU A 71 -2.56 -18.96 -18.58
N GLN A 72 -1.69 -19.96 -18.78
CA GLN A 72 -0.79 -20.45 -17.73
C GLN A 72 0.20 -19.38 -17.25
N ALA A 73 0.73 -18.56 -18.16
CA ALA A 73 1.59 -17.43 -17.77
C ALA A 73 0.81 -16.40 -16.95
N ARG A 74 -0.42 -16.09 -17.37
CA ARG A 74 -1.31 -15.18 -16.65
C ARG A 74 -1.75 -15.73 -15.28
N PHE A 75 -1.89 -17.05 -15.16
CA PHE A 75 -2.22 -17.75 -13.92
C PHE A 75 -1.07 -17.71 -12.91
N LYS A 76 0.16 -17.96 -13.37
CA LYS A 76 1.37 -17.87 -12.52
C LYS A 76 1.57 -16.47 -11.96
N GLU A 77 1.31 -15.43 -12.75
CA GLU A 77 1.37 -14.05 -12.29
C GLU A 77 0.28 -13.74 -11.25
N GLY A 78 -0.95 -14.19 -11.46
CA GLY A 78 -2.03 -14.04 -10.47
C GLY A 78 -1.73 -14.74 -9.13
N ILE A 79 -1.05 -15.89 -9.17
CA ILE A 79 -0.54 -16.54 -7.95
C ILE A 79 0.50 -15.65 -7.26
N ALA A 80 1.42 -15.04 -8.01
CA ALA A 80 2.47 -14.20 -7.44
C ALA A 80 1.89 -12.93 -6.78
N ILE A 81 0.89 -12.29 -7.40
CA ILE A 81 0.14 -11.16 -6.83
C ILE A 81 -0.56 -11.56 -5.52
N ASN A 82 -1.29 -12.68 -5.53
CA ASN A 82 -1.97 -13.15 -4.33
C ASN A 82 -0.99 -13.54 -3.21
N LYS A 83 0.21 -13.98 -3.56
CA LYS A 83 1.28 -14.28 -2.60
C LYS A 83 1.79 -13.03 -1.91
N SER A 84 2.06 -11.93 -2.62
CA SER A 84 2.48 -10.66 -2.01
C SER A 84 1.38 -10.08 -1.11
N LEU A 85 0.12 -10.13 -1.54
CA LEU A 85 -1.02 -9.69 -0.74
C LEU A 85 -1.20 -10.54 0.54
N SER A 86 -1.05 -11.86 0.44
CA SER A 86 -1.12 -12.75 1.61
C SER A 86 0.01 -12.48 2.60
N ALA A 87 1.21 -12.18 2.10
CA ALA A 87 2.34 -11.80 2.95
C ALA A 87 2.07 -10.48 3.70
N LEU A 88 1.44 -9.49 3.05
CA LEU A 88 1.01 -8.25 3.69
C LEU A 88 -0.02 -8.53 4.81
N SER A 89 -1.04 -9.35 4.53
CA SER A 89 -2.03 -9.74 5.55
C SER A 89 -1.39 -10.44 6.75
N ASN A 90 -0.42 -11.34 6.50
CA ASN A 90 0.31 -12.02 7.58
C ASN A 90 1.14 -11.05 8.42
N CYS A 91 1.79 -10.06 7.80
CA CYS A 91 2.53 -9.02 8.52
C CYS A 91 1.59 -8.20 9.44
N ILE A 92 0.44 -7.76 8.93
CA ILE A 92 -0.58 -7.04 9.70
C ILE A 92 -1.08 -7.90 10.86
N PHE A 93 -1.37 -9.18 10.61
CA PHE A 93 -1.83 -10.11 11.64
C PHE A 93 -0.79 -10.36 12.74
N ALA A 94 0.50 -10.45 12.37
CA ALA A 94 1.59 -10.57 13.33
C ALA A 94 1.70 -9.33 14.23
N LEU A 95 1.63 -8.13 13.65
CA LEU A 95 1.63 -6.86 14.40
C LEU A 95 0.41 -6.75 15.32
N TYR A 96 -0.77 -7.18 14.85
CA TYR A 96 -1.97 -7.24 15.69
C TYR A 96 -1.77 -8.17 16.89
N LYS A 97 -1.29 -9.39 16.69
CA LYS A 97 -1.02 -10.34 17.78
C LYS A 97 -0.03 -9.78 18.80
N GLN A 98 1.06 -9.18 18.33
CA GLN A 98 2.06 -8.56 19.19
C GLN A 98 1.44 -7.47 20.08
N SER A 99 0.55 -6.63 19.54
CA SER A 99 -0.14 -5.59 20.31
C SER A 99 -1.06 -6.16 21.41
N GLN A 100 -1.63 -7.36 21.21
CA GLN A 100 -2.48 -8.03 22.20
C GLN A 100 -1.68 -8.67 23.34
N GLU A 101 -0.43 -9.05 23.08
CA GLU A 101 0.47 -9.65 24.08
C GLU A 101 1.06 -8.56 24.99
N THR A 102 1.49 -7.42 24.43
CA THR A 102 1.99 -6.28 25.22
C THR A 102 0.91 -5.65 26.11
N GLY A 103 -0.35 -5.66 25.68
CA GLY A 103 -1.49 -5.22 26.51
C GLY A 103 -1.85 -6.16 27.66
N LYS A 104 -1.41 -7.42 27.64
CA LYS A 104 -1.65 -8.40 28.71
C LYS A 104 -0.57 -8.35 29.80
N GLU A 105 0.67 -7.99 29.45
CA GLU A 105 1.74 -7.78 30.44
C GLU A 105 1.47 -6.57 31.34
N GLY A 106 0.90 -5.48 30.80
CA GLY A 106 0.49 -4.31 31.58
C GLY A 106 -0.70 -4.53 32.53
N LYS A 107 -1.39 -5.68 32.46
CA LYS A 107 -2.51 -6.03 33.37
C LYS A 107 -2.12 -7.04 34.47
N LYS A 108 -0.88 -7.53 34.50
CA LYS A 108 -0.43 -8.50 35.52
C LYS A 108 0.23 -7.86 36.74
N THR A 109 0.35 -6.53 36.78
CA THR A 109 0.79 -5.77 37.95
C THR A 109 -0.37 -4.94 38.48
N HIS A 110 -1.28 -5.57 39.22
CA HIS A 110 -2.06 -4.99 40.33
C HIS A 110 -2.75 -6.12 41.09
#